data_AF-A0A938BCL8-F1
#
_entry.id   AF-A0A938BCL8-F1
#
_cell.length_a   1.000
_cell.length_b   1.000
_cell.length_c   1.000
_cell.angle_alpha   90.00
_cell.angle_beta   90.00
_cell.angle_gamma   90.00
#
_symmetry.space_group_name_H-M   'P 1'
#
loop_
_entity.id
_entity.type
_entity.pdbx_description
1 polymer ?
#
loop_
_entity_poly.entity_id
_entity_poly.type
_entity_poly.pdbx_seq_one_letter_code
_entity_poly.pdbx_strand_id
1 'polypeptide(L)'
;MKETETQMVKFVGDTNFWISATFWRGLCYRLKQFVANGTLAHITSLKLLSEFARVLRRDFNLSDDQAYIRCNEVMELSEVVYPQFGVLEQITVLRNHADNPVLECAVWGEAQYVAYASS
;
A
#
# COMPACT_ATOMS: atom_id res chain seq x y z
N MET A 1 26.40 3.49 -25.74
CA MET A 1 26.15 3.11 -24.33
C MET A 1 24.72 3.52 -24.02
N LYS A 2 23.82 2.58 -23.71
CA LYS A 2 22.50 2.94 -23.18
C LYS A 2 22.70 3.20 -21.69
N GLU A 3 22.48 4.44 -21.25
CA GLU A 3 22.28 4.72 -19.83
C GLU A 3 21.18 3.77 -19.34
N THR A 4 21.52 2.93 -18.38
CA THR A 4 20.52 2.11 -17.71
C THR A 4 19.87 3.08 -16.73
N GLU A 5 18.70 3.63 -17.10
CA GLU A 5 17.85 4.32 -16.14
C GLU A 5 17.66 3.35 -14.97
N THR A 6 18.15 3.72 -13.79
CA THR A 6 17.94 2.90 -12.61
C THR A 6 16.48 3.09 -12.24
N GLN A 7 15.63 2.17 -12.69
CA GLN A 7 14.19 2.25 -12.48
C GLN A 7 13.93 2.23 -10.97
N MET A 8 13.23 3.24 -10.46
CA MET A 8 12.91 3.36 -9.04
C MET A 8 12.10 2.13 -8.58
N VAL A 9 12.52 1.51 -7.47
CA VAL A 9 11.84 0.33 -6.95
C VAL A 9 10.44 0.71 -6.47
N LYS A 10 9.43 0.08 -7.06
CA LYS A 10 8.01 0.20 -6.72
C LYS A 10 7.58 -0.95 -5.82
N PHE A 11 6.81 -0.65 -4.80
CA PHE A 11 6.21 -1.66 -3.94
C PHE A 11 4.78 -1.30 -3.52
N VAL A 12 3.99 -2.32 -3.16
CA VAL A 12 2.68 -2.16 -2.51
C VAL A 12 2.80 -2.57 -1.05
N GLY A 13 2.37 -1.71 -0.14
CA GLY A 13 2.14 -2.07 1.26
C GLY A 13 0.72 -2.55 1.48
N ASP A 14 0.54 -3.64 2.22
CA ASP A 14 -0.78 -4.08 2.67
C ASP A 14 -1.35 -3.14 3.76
N THR A 15 -2.56 -3.41 4.25
CA THR A 15 -3.15 -2.60 5.32
C THR A 15 -2.30 -2.64 6.59
N ASN A 16 -1.70 -3.78 6.94
CA ASN A 16 -0.88 -3.88 8.15
C ASN A 16 0.45 -3.14 8.01
N PHE A 17 1.03 -3.02 6.80
CA PHE A 17 2.17 -2.16 6.55
C PHE A 17 1.89 -0.72 6.98
N TRP A 18 0.75 -0.16 6.55
CA TRP A 18 0.41 1.23 6.88
C TRP A 18 0.04 1.42 8.34
N ILE A 19 -0.70 0.47 8.92
CA ILE A 19 -0.96 0.43 10.37
C ILE A 19 0.37 0.42 11.15
N SER A 20 1.30 -0.46 10.74
CA SER A 20 2.64 -0.57 11.33
C SER A 20 3.43 0.73 11.20
N ALA A 21 3.41 1.36 10.02
CA ALA A 21 4.09 2.62 9.76
C ALA A 21 3.48 3.82 10.48
N THR A 22 2.19 3.77 10.83
CA THR A 22 1.49 4.83 11.56
C THR A 22 1.77 4.79 13.05
N PHE A 23 1.71 3.60 13.68
CA PHE A 23 1.76 3.50 15.15
C PHE A 23 3.11 3.07 15.72
N TRP A 24 4.00 2.46 14.93
CA TRP A 24 5.30 1.98 15.40
C TRP A 24 6.46 2.54 14.60
N ARG A 25 7.61 2.78 15.24
CA ARG A 25 8.84 3.28 14.59
C ARG A 25 9.73 2.15 14.03
N GLY A 26 9.11 1.08 13.53
CA GLY A 26 9.77 -0.13 13.04
C GLY A 26 10.23 -0.04 11.57
N LEU A 27 10.36 -1.21 10.93
CA LEU A 27 10.76 -1.29 9.52
C LEU A 27 9.79 -0.56 8.58
N CYS A 28 8.47 -0.73 8.76
CA CYS A 28 7.45 -0.07 7.93
C CYS A 28 7.54 1.46 8.02
N TYR A 29 7.83 2.01 9.20
CA TYR A 29 8.06 3.44 9.37
C TYR A 29 9.30 3.91 8.59
N ARG A 30 10.40 3.16 8.62
CA ARG A 30 11.60 3.48 7.82
C ARG A 30 11.32 3.40 6.32
N LEU A 31 10.59 2.38 5.86
CA LEU A 31 10.17 2.26 4.46
C LEU A 31 9.29 3.46 4.04
N LYS A 32 8.35 3.89 4.88
CA LYS A 32 7.59 5.13 4.67
C LYS A 32 8.50 6.36 4.54
N GLN A 33 9.56 6.48 5.34
CA GLN A 33 10.53 7.59 5.19
C GLN A 33 11.29 7.52 3.87
N PHE A 34 11.63 6.33 3.39
CA PHE A 34 12.25 6.13 2.07
C PHE A 34 11.28 6.42 0.91
N VAL A 35 9.98 6.29 1.12
CA VAL A 35 8.99 6.77 0.16
C VAL A 35 8.94 8.30 0.18
N ALA A 36 8.84 8.90 1.36
CA ALA A 36 8.75 10.35 1.52
C ALA A 36 9.97 11.12 0.97
N ASN A 37 11.15 10.49 0.96
CA ASN A 37 12.36 11.09 0.39
C ASN A 37 12.65 10.70 -1.07
N GLY A 38 11.74 9.95 -1.72
CA GLY A 38 11.87 9.54 -3.12
C GLY A 38 12.87 8.42 -3.41
N THR A 39 13.33 7.68 -2.38
CA THR A 39 14.21 6.51 -2.57
C THR A 39 13.42 5.28 -3.05
N LEU A 40 12.15 5.16 -2.64
CA LEU A 40 11.22 4.12 -3.06
C LEU A 40 9.94 4.76 -3.59
N ALA A 41 9.30 4.09 -4.55
CA ALA A 41 7.95 4.44 -4.97
C ALA A 41 6.95 3.49 -4.30
N HIS A 42 5.94 4.05 -3.64
CA HIS A 42 4.85 3.26 -3.11
C HIS A 42 3.63 3.35 -4.03
N ILE A 43 2.98 2.22 -4.29
CA ILE A 43 1.74 2.14 -5.05
C ILE A 43 0.60 1.75 -4.11
N THR A 44 -0.56 2.39 -4.27
CA THR A 44 -1.78 2.08 -3.52
C THR A 44 -3.02 2.13 -4.40
N SER A 45 -4.15 1.69 -3.86
CA SER A 45 -5.47 1.80 -4.51
C SER A 45 -6.51 2.34 -3.54
N LEU A 46 -7.63 2.86 -4.08
CA LEU A 46 -8.76 3.28 -3.26
C LEU A 46 -9.30 2.17 -2.37
N LYS A 47 -9.22 0.91 -2.83
CA LYS A 47 -9.65 -0.25 -2.05
C LYS A 47 -8.76 -0.47 -0.83
N LEU A 48 -7.43 -0.39 -0.99
CA LEU A 48 -6.49 -0.51 0.13
C LEU A 48 -6.63 0.65 1.11
N LEU A 49 -6.84 1.88 0.62
CA LEU A 49 -7.11 3.05 1.45
C LEU A 49 -8.41 2.90 2.25
N SER A 50 -9.45 2.33 1.64
CA SER A 50 -10.72 2.06 2.31
C SER A 50 -10.57 1.03 3.45
N GLU A 51 -9.84 -0.06 3.21
CA GLU A 51 -9.55 -1.04 4.25
C GLU A 51 -8.68 -0.44 5.37
N PHE A 52 -7.69 0.37 5.04
CA PHE A 52 -6.89 1.09 6.02
C PHE A 52 -7.76 2.01 6.90
N ALA A 53 -8.61 2.85 6.30
CA ALA A 53 -9.56 3.68 7.04
C ALA A 53 -10.49 2.85 7.94
N ARG A 54 -10.95 1.70 7.46
CA ARG A 54 -11.81 0.79 8.22
C ARG A 54 -11.08 0.22 9.44
N VAL A 55 -9.83 -0.22 9.28
CA VAL A 55 -9.02 -0.76 10.39
C VAL A 55 -8.67 0.32 11.40
N LEU A 56 -8.29 1.52 10.96
CA LEU A 56 -8.01 2.66 11.85
C LEU A 56 -9.21 2.98 12.77
N ARG A 57 -10.43 2.93 12.22
CA ARG A 57 -11.65 3.20 12.99
C ARG A 57 -12.03 2.04 13.88
N ARG A 58 -12.05 0.82 13.34
CA ARG A 58 -12.51 -0.38 14.04
C ARG A 58 -11.57 -0.82 15.16
N ASP A 59 -10.26 -0.85 14.90
CA ASP A 59 -9.28 -1.49 15.77
C ASP A 59 -8.47 -0.48 16.59
N PHE A 60 -8.32 0.74 16.09
CA PHE A 60 -7.56 1.81 16.74
C PHE A 60 -8.44 2.97 17.23
N ASN A 61 -9.76 2.89 17.03
CA ASN A 61 -10.76 3.82 17.55
C ASN A 61 -10.51 5.29 17.15
N LEU A 62 -9.93 5.52 15.96
CA LEU A 62 -9.77 6.86 15.39
C LEU A 62 -11.13 7.38 14.92
N SER A 63 -11.34 8.71 15.02
CA SER A 63 -12.48 9.37 14.39
C SER A 63 -12.38 9.35 12.86
N ASP A 64 -13.49 9.65 12.17
CA ASP A 64 -13.48 9.77 10.71
C ASP A 64 -12.46 10.83 10.23
N ASP A 65 -12.37 11.98 10.92
CA ASP A 65 -11.38 13.03 10.60
C ASP A 65 -9.95 12.53 10.79
N GLN A 66 -9.67 11.80 11.87
CA GLN A 66 -8.35 11.25 12.14
C GLN A 66 -7.98 10.18 11.09
N ALA A 67 -8.90 9.29 10.74
CA ALA A 67 -8.69 8.29 9.71
C ALA A 67 -8.48 8.95 8.33
N TYR A 68 -9.26 9.99 8.01
CA TYR A 68 -9.11 10.77 6.78
C TYR A 68 -7.71 11.40 6.66
N ILE A 69 -7.21 12.03 7.73
CA ILE A 69 -5.85 12.59 7.76
C ILE A 69 -4.80 11.51 7.46
N ARG A 70 -4.95 10.30 8.02
CA ARG A 70 -4.03 9.19 7.75
C ARG A 70 -4.13 8.67 6.32
N CYS A 71 -5.33 8.57 5.75
CA CYS A 71 -5.50 8.20 4.35
C CYS A 71 -4.90 9.23 3.40
N ASN A 72 -5.07 10.53 3.68
CA ASN A 72 -4.45 11.60 2.90
C ASN A 72 -2.93 11.49 2.91
N GLU A 73 -2.33 11.24 4.08
CA GLU A 73 -0.88 11.02 4.19
C GLU A 73 -0.41 9.85 3.30
N VAL A 74 -1.17 8.75 3.24
CA VAL A 74 -0.84 7.63 2.34
C VAL A 74 -0.97 8.07 0.88
N MET A 75 -2.05 8.76 0.52
CA MET A 75 -2.28 9.22 -0.86
C MET A 75 -1.19 10.17 -1.35
N GLU A 76 -0.75 11.11 -0.51
CA GLU A 76 0.32 12.06 -0.85
C GLU A 76 1.67 11.38 -1.08
N LEU A 77 1.91 10.26 -0.40
CA LEU A 77 3.14 9.48 -0.51
C LEU A 77 3.10 8.42 -1.61
N SER A 78 1.97 8.23 -2.29
CA SER A 78 1.75 7.07 -3.16
C SER A 78 1.31 7.45 -4.56
N GLU A 79 1.70 6.63 -5.53
CA GLU A 79 0.98 6.54 -6.79
C GLU A 79 -0.34 5.80 -6.55
N VAL A 80 -1.48 6.46 -6.79
CA VAL A 80 -2.80 5.86 -6.62
C VAL A 80 -3.24 5.26 -7.95
N VAL A 81 -3.33 3.92 -8.01
CA VAL A 81 -3.87 3.20 -9.15
C VAL A 81 -5.33 2.84 -8.96
N TYR A 82 -6.01 2.60 -10.08
CA TYR A 82 -7.42 2.25 -10.14
C TYR A 82 -7.57 0.90 -10.84
N PRO A 83 -7.32 -0.21 -10.11
CA PRO A 83 -7.53 -1.54 -10.69
C PRO A 83 -8.97 -1.63 -11.21
N GLN A 84 -9.14 -1.82 -12.52
CA GLN A 84 -10.48 -2.01 -13.06
C GLN A 84 -11.02 -3.35 -12.55
N PHE A 85 -12.27 -3.32 -12.04
CA PHE A 85 -13.00 -4.52 -11.65
C PHE A 85 -12.94 -5.55 -12.79
N GLY A 86 -12.49 -6.77 -12.49
CA GLY A 86 -12.47 -7.89 -13.43
C GLY A 86 -11.11 -8.36 -13.93
N VAL A 87 -10.00 -7.67 -13.63
CA VAL A 87 -8.66 -8.17 -14.01
C VAL A 87 -8.32 -9.48 -13.28
N LEU A 88 -8.86 -9.73 -12.07
CA LEU A 88 -8.52 -10.90 -11.25
C LEU A 88 -9.71 -11.63 -10.59
N GLU A 89 -10.87 -11.74 -11.27
CA GLU A 89 -11.70 -12.96 -11.08
C GLU A 89 -10.94 -14.24 -11.52
N GLN A 90 -9.72 -14.09 -12.06
CA GLN A 90 -8.86 -15.17 -12.58
C GLN A 90 -7.59 -15.47 -11.75
N ILE A 91 -7.24 -14.72 -10.68
CA ILE A 91 -6.19 -15.19 -9.75
C ILE A 91 -6.80 -16.23 -8.81
N THR A 92 -6.64 -17.48 -9.22
CA THR A 92 -7.04 -18.68 -8.46
C THR A 92 -5.89 -19.28 -7.65
N VAL A 93 -4.69 -18.68 -7.72
CA VAL A 93 -3.45 -19.21 -7.13
C VAL A 93 -3.29 -18.81 -5.65
N LEU A 94 -4.09 -17.87 -5.15
CA LEU A 94 -4.02 -17.46 -3.75
C LEU A 94 -4.74 -18.43 -2.82
N ARG A 95 -4.07 -18.80 -1.72
CA ARG A 95 -4.64 -19.62 -0.64
C ARG A 95 -5.70 -18.85 0.16
N ASN A 96 -5.69 -17.52 0.12
CA ASN A 96 -6.61 -16.63 0.80
C ASN A 96 -7.05 -15.48 -0.14
N HIS A 97 -8.34 -15.44 -0.47
CA HIS A 97 -8.91 -14.42 -1.36
C HIS A 97 -8.88 -13.00 -0.77
N ALA A 98 -8.65 -12.83 0.53
CA ALA A 98 -8.54 -11.53 1.17
C ALA A 98 -7.30 -10.72 0.70
N ASP A 99 -6.29 -11.39 0.12
CA ASP A 99 -5.07 -10.75 -0.37
C ASP A 99 -5.20 -10.26 -1.83
N ASN A 100 -6.31 -10.58 -2.51
CA ASN A 100 -6.57 -10.20 -3.90
C ASN A 100 -6.38 -8.69 -4.18
N PRO A 101 -6.86 -7.76 -3.33
CA PRO A 101 -6.71 -6.33 -3.61
C PRO A 101 -5.26 -5.83 -3.62
N VAL A 102 -4.38 -6.46 -2.83
CA VAL A 102 -2.95 -6.09 -2.76
C VAL A 102 -2.25 -6.53 -4.05
N LEU A 103 -2.53 -7.75 -4.52
CA LEU A 103 -1.99 -8.24 -5.80
C LEU A 103 -2.54 -7.47 -7.00
N GLU A 104 -3.84 -7.16 -7.02
CA GLU A 104 -4.45 -6.30 -8.04
C GLU A 104 -3.74 -4.96 -8.14
N CYS A 105 -3.50 -4.33 -6.98
CA CYS A 105 -2.77 -3.09 -6.92
C CYS A 105 -1.33 -3.23 -7.43
N ALA A 106 -0.64 -4.33 -7.08
CA ALA A 106 0.74 -4.55 -7.47
C ALA A 106 0.88 -4.78 -8.98
N VAL A 107 -0.02 -5.57 -9.58
CA VAL A 107 -0.03 -5.83 -11.03
C VAL A 107 -0.33 -4.54 -11.80
N TRP A 108 -1.38 -3.81 -11.43
CA TRP A 108 -1.73 -2.54 -12.09
C TRP A 108 -0.67 -1.46 -11.92
N GLY A 109 0.01 -1.45 -10.78
CA GLY A 109 1.07 -0.50 -10.46
C GLY A 109 2.45 -0.84 -10.99
N GLU A 110 2.60 -1.99 -11.63
CA GLU A 110 3.90 -2.56 -12.02
C GLU A 110 4.89 -2.63 -10.83
N ALA A 111 4.38 -2.94 -9.65
CA ALA A 111 5.18 -3.05 -8.44
C ALA A 111 6.05 -4.31 -8.48
N GLN A 112 7.33 -4.18 -8.12
CA GLN A 112 8.24 -5.32 -8.06
C GLN A 112 8.13 -6.09 -6.74
N TYR A 113 7.61 -5.46 -5.69
CA TYR A 113 7.52 -6.05 -4.35
C TYR A 113 6.17 -5.79 -3.69
N VAL A 114 5.77 -6.73 -2.84
CA VAL A 114 4.67 -6.55 -1.87
C VAL A 114 5.28 -6.61 -0.48
N ALA A 115 5.00 -5.60 0.34
CA ALA A 115 5.45 -5.52 1.72
C ALA A 115 4.28 -5.85 2.67
N TYR A 116 4.50 -6.82 3.56
CA TYR A 116 3.54 -7.23 4.57
C TYR A 116 4.13 -7.02 5.97
N ALA A 117 3.29 -6.64 6.93
CA ALA A 117 3.65 -6.62 8.34
C ALA A 117 2.72 -7.54 9.14
N SER A 118 3.29 -8.43 9.94
CA SER A 118 2.56 -9.14 10.98
C SER A 118 2.81 -8.45 12.32
N SER A 119 1.74 -7.95 12.93
CA SER A 119 1.70 -7.50 14.32
C SER A 119 1.56 -8.68 15.27
#